data_AF-A0A151J964-F1
#
_entry.id   AF-A0A151J964-F1
#
_cell.length_a   1.000
_cell.length_b   1.000
_cell.length_c   1.000
_cell.angle_alpha   90.00
_cell.angle_beta   90.00
_cell.angle_gamma   90.00
#
_symmetry.space_group_name_H-M   'P 1'
#
loop_
_entity.id
_entity.type
_entity.pdbx_description
1 polymer ?
#
loop_
_entity_poly.entity_id
_entity_poly.type
_entity_poly.pdbx_seq_one_letter_code
_entity_poly.pdbx_strand_id
1 'polypeptide(L)'
;KKVYCLIEGRCKCIKFRPEENVSEVEIMRNKLTLIKSQLSVWIRNHRALEKRQSQKRNKDEKGEIKHVVVQTVAENIDRATDHVTNTDIQNVLKELEKKFVNYNNISHIKYLLKITISHRRPWIDEAKRIIDIVQKYPQLNNYELILSEFLELKKITEEALFNEIKKMIEKLTKYYSVRKSNNNKAFVLQNLCVDLAIRTRNKNTPALFIVQEVMGDTNNLTINEDDALRVVIYTNDQDITIAYLVADAEIKIQIPQPTLEKIIAGLFASYYVWNRTFPAAYVNVLNFLNYELFKFPLPNTATTIKKFIRSRDNILNLNNADNLRNIY
;
A
#
# COMPACT_ATOMS: atom_id res chain seq x y z
N LYS A 1 -25.12 2.33 -43.01
CA LYS A 1 -25.23 3.62 -43.75
C LYS A 1 -24.40 4.68 -43.02
N LYS A 2 -23.83 5.67 -43.73
CA LYS A 2 -23.13 6.82 -43.11
C LYS A 2 -24.01 8.06 -43.26
N VAL A 3 -24.30 8.76 -42.17
CA VAL A 3 -25.07 10.01 -42.18
C VAL A 3 -24.22 11.08 -41.51
N TYR A 4 -24.10 12.23 -42.16
CA TYR A 4 -23.39 13.38 -41.63
C TYR A 4 -24.40 14.37 -41.07
N CYS A 5 -24.16 14.87 -39.86
CA CYS A 5 -25.03 15.83 -39.21
C CYS A 5 -24.21 16.90 -38.50
N LEU A 6 -24.78 18.10 -38.41
CA LEU A 6 -24.17 19.25 -37.76
C LEU A 6 -24.59 19.24 -36.28
N ILE A 7 -23.64 19.08 -35.37
CA ILE A 7 -23.89 19.15 -33.92
C ILE A 7 -22.96 20.23 -33.36
N GLU A 8 -23.54 21.25 -32.73
CA GLU A 8 -22.81 22.39 -32.13
C GLU A 8 -21.83 23.05 -33.10
N GLY A 9 -22.27 23.27 -34.35
CA GLY A 9 -21.47 23.91 -35.39
C GLY A 9 -20.33 23.04 -35.96
N ARG A 10 -20.20 21.77 -35.54
CA ARG A 10 -19.21 20.83 -36.06
C ARG A 10 -19.89 19.67 -36.79
N CYS A 11 -19.47 19.40 -38.01
CA CYS A 11 -19.98 18.29 -38.80
C CYS A 11 -19.42 16.97 -38.25
N LYS A 12 -20.28 16.07 -37.79
CA LYS A 12 -19.91 14.75 -37.25
C LYS A 12 -20.49 13.65 -38.12
N CYS A 13 -19.66 12.65 -38.40
CA CYS A 13 -20.04 11.43 -39.11
C CYS A 13 -20.62 10.44 -38.11
N ILE A 14 -21.90 10.08 -38.27
CA ILE A 14 -22.53 9.02 -37.48
C ILE A 14 -22.58 7.77 -38.35
N LYS A 15 -22.01 6.67 -37.84
CA LYS A 15 -22.03 5.37 -38.50
C LYS A 15 -23.20 4.56 -37.93
N PHE A 16 -24.03 4.01 -38.83
CA PHE A 16 -25.08 3.07 -38.45
C PHE A 16 -24.59 1.65 -38.73
N ARG A 17 -24.56 0.81 -37.69
CA ARG A 17 -24.30 -0.63 -37.84
C ARG A 17 -25.58 -1.33 -38.37
N PRO A 18 -25.46 -2.29 -39.31
CA PRO A 18 -26.62 -2.85 -40.01
C PRO A 18 -27.51 -3.73 -39.12
N GLU A 19 -26.97 -4.29 -38.04
CA GLU A 19 -27.58 -5.42 -37.34
C GLU A 19 -28.64 -5.03 -36.30
N GLU A 20 -28.78 -3.74 -35.94
CA GLU A 20 -29.70 -3.34 -34.87
C GLU A 20 -30.66 -2.19 -35.23
N ASN A 21 -30.53 -1.52 -36.37
CA ASN A 21 -31.34 -0.31 -36.68
C ASN A 21 -31.35 0.77 -35.57
N VAL A 22 -30.36 0.75 -34.67
CA VAL A 22 -30.21 1.69 -33.56
C VAL A 22 -28.99 2.58 -33.81
N SER A 23 -29.11 3.89 -33.61
CA SER A 23 -28.00 4.82 -33.82
C SER A 23 -26.91 4.65 -32.75
N GLU A 24 -25.63 4.86 -33.09
CA GLU A 24 -24.52 4.83 -32.12
C GLU A 24 -24.74 5.81 -30.94
N VAL A 25 -25.48 6.89 -31.18
CA VAL A 25 -25.87 7.88 -30.15
C VAL A 25 -26.89 7.29 -29.17
N GLU A 26 -27.86 6.51 -29.65
CA GLU A 26 -28.83 5.78 -28.83
C GLU A 26 -28.13 4.72 -27.97
N ILE A 27 -27.16 3.99 -28.55
CA ILE A 27 -26.34 3.00 -27.84
C ILE A 27 -25.55 3.68 -26.71
N MET A 28 -24.96 4.85 -26.98
CA MET A 28 -24.26 5.62 -25.95
C MET A 28 -25.20 6.17 -24.88
N ARG A 29 -26.41 6.62 -25.24
CA ARG A 29 -27.43 7.03 -24.27
C ARG A 29 -27.86 5.87 -23.38
N ASN A 30 -28.08 4.69 -23.94
CA ASN A 30 -28.45 3.50 -23.17
C ASN A 30 -27.34 3.06 -22.22
N LYS A 31 -26.07 3.09 -22.66
CA LYS A 31 -24.92 2.87 -21.78
C LYS A 31 -24.82 3.91 -20.66
N LEU A 32 -25.08 5.18 -20.97
CA LEU A 32 -25.07 6.26 -19.96
C LEU A 32 -26.20 6.09 -18.93
N THR A 33 -27.39 5.67 -19.36
CA THR A 33 -28.53 5.39 -18.49
C THR A 33 -28.25 4.20 -17.57
N LEU A 34 -27.60 3.15 -18.09
CA LEU A 34 -27.14 2.00 -17.31
C LEU A 34 -26.08 2.41 -16.27
N ILE A 35 -25.13 3.26 -16.65
CA ILE A 35 -24.12 3.78 -15.71
C ILE A 35 -24.78 4.60 -14.60
N LYS A 36 -25.76 5.45 -14.95
CA LYS A 36 -26.51 6.26 -13.97
C LYS A 36 -27.34 5.41 -13.01
N SER A 37 -27.97 4.34 -13.50
CA SER A 37 -28.73 3.42 -12.65
C SER A 37 -27.80 2.65 -11.70
N GLN A 38 -26.65 2.18 -12.19
CA GLN A 38 -25.62 1.52 -11.38
C GLN A 38 -25.02 2.46 -10.31
N LEU A 39 -24.70 3.71 -10.65
CA LEU A 39 -24.24 4.70 -9.68
C LEU A 39 -25.29 4.98 -8.61
N SER A 40 -26.55 5.05 -9.00
CA SER A 40 -27.67 5.30 -8.09
C SER A 40 -27.92 4.13 -7.13
N VAL A 41 -27.67 2.89 -7.57
CA VAL A 41 -27.70 1.70 -6.70
C VAL A 41 -26.49 1.71 -5.77
N TRP A 42 -25.30 2.02 -6.28
CA TRP A 42 -24.08 2.10 -5.48
C TRP A 42 -24.18 3.16 -4.37
N ILE A 43 -24.65 4.37 -4.66
CA ILE A 43 -24.87 5.44 -3.67
C ILE A 43 -25.89 5.00 -2.62
N ARG A 44 -26.98 4.33 -3.02
CA ARG A 44 -27.99 3.80 -2.08
C ARG A 44 -27.40 2.74 -1.16
N ASN A 45 -26.64 1.80 -1.70
CA ASN A 45 -25.98 0.75 -0.94
C ASN A 45 -24.93 1.33 0.01
N HIS A 46 -24.12 2.29 -0.45
CA HIS A 46 -23.12 2.97 0.36
C HIS A 46 -23.76 3.73 1.54
N ARG A 47 -24.85 4.49 1.29
CA ARG A 47 -25.61 5.18 2.35
C ARG A 47 -26.26 4.21 3.33
N ALA A 48 -26.78 3.07 2.86
CA ALA A 48 -27.33 2.03 3.73
C ALA A 48 -26.24 1.38 4.59
N LEU A 49 -25.04 1.18 4.03
CA LEU A 49 -23.88 0.66 4.74
C LEU A 49 -23.40 1.64 5.83
N GLU A 50 -23.27 2.93 5.51
CA GLU A 50 -22.92 3.99 6.47
C GLU A 50 -23.95 4.10 7.60
N LYS A 51 -25.25 3.97 7.29
CA LYS A 51 -26.31 3.93 8.31
C LYS A 51 -26.20 2.70 9.22
N ARG A 52 -25.90 1.51 8.66
CA ARG A 52 -25.69 0.28 9.44
C ARG A 52 -24.44 0.36 10.32
N GLN A 53 -23.36 0.99 9.83
CA GLN A 53 -22.15 1.25 10.61
C GLN A 53 -22.40 2.29 11.71
N SER A 54 -23.27 3.27 11.48
CA SER A 54 -23.66 4.28 12.48
C SER A 54 -24.60 3.70 13.55
N GLN A 55 -25.47 2.76 13.20
CA GLN A 55 -26.38 2.08 14.15
C GLN A 55 -25.67 1.01 15.00
N LYS A 56 -24.61 0.36 14.50
CA LYS A 56 -23.74 -0.52 15.31
C LYS A 56 -22.89 0.21 16.36
N ARG A 57 -22.93 1.55 16.42
CA ARG A 57 -22.24 2.36 17.45
C ARG A 57 -23.07 2.61 18.72
N ASN A 58 -24.36 2.23 18.75
CA ASN A 58 -25.26 2.53 19.88
C ASN A 58 -25.93 1.28 20.48
N LYS A 59 -25.12 0.28 20.87
CA LYS A 59 -25.39 -0.64 21.99
C LYS A 59 -24.25 -1.65 22.08
N ASP A 60 -23.45 -1.52 23.15
CA ASP A 60 -22.96 -2.63 23.97
C ASP A 60 -22.29 -2.04 25.24
N GLU A 61 -22.78 -2.44 26.41
CA GLU A 61 -22.50 -1.87 27.74
C GLU A 61 -21.11 -2.25 28.33
N LYS A 62 -20.10 -2.55 27.51
CA LYS A 62 -18.80 -3.08 28.02
C LYS A 62 -17.53 -2.44 27.48
N GLY A 63 -17.59 -1.21 26.95
CA GLY A 63 -16.41 -0.32 26.93
C GLY A 63 -15.15 -0.82 26.21
N GLU A 64 -15.24 -1.69 25.21
CA GLU A 64 -14.08 -2.08 24.38
C GLU A 64 -14.15 -1.46 22.99
N ILE A 65 -13.17 -0.60 22.69
CA ILE A 65 -13.01 0.03 21.37
C ILE A 65 -12.28 -0.95 20.45
N LYS A 66 -13.04 -1.69 19.62
CA LYS A 66 -12.46 -2.39 18.46
C LYS A 66 -12.26 -1.41 17.32
N HIS A 67 -11.00 -0.99 17.11
CA HIS A 67 -10.58 -0.26 15.90
C HIS A 67 -10.59 -1.20 14.69
N VAL A 68 -11.69 -1.23 13.95
CA VAL A 68 -11.75 -1.82 12.61
C VAL A 68 -11.44 -0.72 11.59
N VAL A 69 -10.18 -0.65 11.16
CA VAL A 69 -9.78 0.13 9.97
C VAL A 69 -8.74 -0.67 9.19
N VAL A 70 -9.15 -1.81 8.61
CA VAL A 70 -8.56 -2.39 7.38
C VAL A 70 -9.66 -3.26 6.73
N GLN A 71 -10.71 -2.66 6.18
CA GLN A 71 -11.72 -3.43 5.44
C GLN A 71 -12.46 -2.54 4.46
N THR A 72 -11.78 -2.11 3.38
CA THR A 72 -12.46 -1.44 2.24
C THR A 72 -11.66 -1.48 0.93
N VAL A 73 -10.80 -2.49 0.74
CA VAL A 73 -10.00 -2.60 -0.50
C VAL A 73 -10.38 -3.83 -1.35
N ALA A 74 -11.12 -4.80 -0.80
CA ALA A 74 -11.42 -6.07 -1.50
C ALA A 74 -12.53 -6.00 -2.56
N GLU A 75 -13.38 -4.96 -2.60
CA GLU A 75 -14.62 -5.01 -3.42
C GLU A 75 -14.52 -4.40 -4.84
N ASN A 76 -13.33 -3.99 -5.33
CA ASN A 76 -13.20 -3.31 -6.63
C ASN A 76 -12.35 -4.08 -7.68
N ILE A 77 -12.22 -5.41 -7.55
CA ILE A 77 -11.47 -6.26 -8.49
C ILE A 77 -12.39 -6.90 -9.56
N ASP A 78 -13.72 -6.91 -9.37
CA ASP A 78 -14.65 -7.74 -10.17
C ASP A 78 -15.10 -7.18 -11.53
N ARG A 79 -14.34 -6.31 -12.19
CA ARG A 79 -14.74 -5.81 -13.53
C ARG A 79 -13.58 -5.68 -14.50
N ALA A 80 -12.97 -6.80 -14.87
CA ALA A 80 -12.27 -7.00 -16.14
C ALA A 80 -11.85 -8.47 -16.36
N THR A 81 -12.77 -9.42 -16.33
CA THR A 81 -12.52 -10.81 -16.76
C THR A 81 -13.83 -11.43 -17.23
N ASP A 82 -14.27 -11.02 -18.42
CA ASP A 82 -15.28 -11.80 -19.14
C ASP A 82 -14.65 -13.18 -19.46
N HIS A 83 -15.18 -14.22 -18.80
CA HIS A 83 -14.90 -15.65 -18.98
C HIS A 83 -13.63 -16.28 -18.37
N VAL A 84 -13.26 -15.95 -17.12
CA VAL A 84 -12.38 -16.86 -16.33
C VAL A 84 -13.25 -17.76 -15.46
N THR A 85 -13.22 -19.07 -15.69
CA THR A 85 -13.98 -20.03 -14.87
C THR A 85 -13.22 -20.37 -13.58
N ASN A 86 -13.93 -20.86 -12.56
CA ASN A 86 -13.29 -21.36 -11.33
C ASN A 86 -12.28 -22.48 -11.62
N THR A 87 -12.52 -23.30 -12.65
CA THR A 87 -11.59 -24.34 -13.09
C THR A 87 -10.30 -23.75 -13.64
N ASP A 88 -10.38 -22.65 -14.39
CA ASP A 88 -9.20 -21.94 -14.90
C ASP A 88 -8.37 -21.35 -13.75
N ILE A 89 -9.02 -20.78 -12.73
CA ILE A 89 -8.34 -20.28 -11.53
C ILE A 89 -7.60 -21.41 -10.80
N GLN A 90 -8.23 -22.57 -10.63
CA GLN A 90 -7.59 -23.72 -9.97
C GLN A 90 -6.40 -24.26 -10.78
N ASN A 91 -6.49 -24.26 -12.12
CA ASN A 91 -5.38 -24.65 -12.98
C ASN A 91 -4.22 -23.66 -12.86
N VAL A 92 -4.50 -22.36 -12.83
CA VAL A 92 -3.50 -21.30 -12.62
C VAL A 92 -2.84 -21.41 -11.25
N LEU A 93 -3.58 -21.74 -10.18
CA LEU A 93 -3.00 -21.97 -8.86
C LEU A 93 -2.05 -23.17 -8.83
N LYS A 94 -2.42 -24.29 -9.45
CA LYS A 94 -1.53 -25.45 -9.61
C LYS A 94 -0.29 -25.11 -10.43
N GLU A 95 -0.42 -24.29 -11.45
CA GLU A 95 0.73 -23.83 -12.24
C GLU A 95 1.65 -22.93 -11.42
N LEU A 96 1.08 -22.03 -10.61
CA LEU A 96 1.80 -21.13 -9.72
C LEU A 96 2.65 -21.91 -8.71
N GLU A 97 2.09 -22.96 -8.10
CA GLU A 97 2.80 -23.88 -7.21
C GLU A 97 3.97 -24.57 -7.94
N LYS A 98 3.73 -25.14 -9.12
CA LYS A 98 4.76 -25.86 -9.89
C LYS A 98 5.91 -24.95 -10.34
N LYS A 99 5.61 -23.73 -10.80
CA LYS A 99 6.62 -22.82 -11.34
C LYS A 99 7.45 -22.13 -10.27
N PHE A 100 6.88 -21.88 -9.09
CA PHE A 100 7.65 -21.31 -7.98
C PHE A 100 8.79 -22.23 -7.53
N VAL A 101 8.56 -23.55 -7.50
CA VAL A 101 9.58 -24.55 -7.12
C VAL A 101 10.84 -24.46 -8.00
N ASN A 102 10.70 -24.03 -9.25
CA ASN A 102 11.81 -23.94 -10.20
C ASN A 102 12.40 -22.52 -10.33
N TYR A 103 11.89 -21.52 -9.61
CA TYR A 103 12.27 -20.09 -9.68
C TYR A 103 12.37 -19.48 -11.10
N ASN A 104 11.80 -20.15 -12.10
CA ASN A 104 11.95 -19.77 -13.49
C ASN A 104 10.82 -18.83 -13.91
N ASN A 105 11.20 -17.67 -14.44
CA ASN A 105 10.34 -16.65 -15.06
C ASN A 105 9.44 -15.87 -14.08
N ILE A 106 10.06 -14.94 -13.34
CA ILE A 106 9.37 -13.98 -12.43
C ILE A 106 8.21 -13.26 -13.12
N SER A 107 8.35 -12.86 -14.39
CA SER A 107 7.30 -12.16 -15.14
C SER A 107 6.05 -13.03 -15.30
N HIS A 108 6.21 -14.32 -15.56
CA HIS A 108 5.09 -15.26 -15.62
C HIS A 108 4.43 -15.44 -14.26
N ILE A 109 5.21 -15.56 -13.19
CA ILE A 109 4.68 -15.67 -11.83
C ILE A 109 3.87 -14.42 -11.45
N LYS A 110 4.33 -13.21 -11.81
CA LYS A 110 3.57 -11.96 -11.63
C LYS A 110 2.22 -12.00 -12.34
N TYR A 111 2.17 -12.51 -13.57
CA TYR A 111 0.93 -12.68 -14.33
C TYR A 111 -0.04 -13.66 -13.66
N LEU A 112 0.44 -14.83 -13.23
CA LEU A 112 -0.39 -15.83 -12.52
C LEU A 112 -0.92 -15.28 -11.18
N LEU A 113 -0.09 -14.54 -10.44
CA LEU A 113 -0.48 -13.87 -9.20
C LEU A 113 -1.61 -12.86 -9.40
N LYS A 114 -1.54 -12.10 -10.50
CA LYS A 114 -2.57 -11.13 -10.89
C LYS A 114 -3.92 -11.80 -11.17
N ILE A 115 -3.93 -12.89 -11.92
CA ILE A 115 -5.18 -13.63 -12.23
C ILE A 115 -5.81 -14.21 -10.97
N THR A 116 -4.99 -14.73 -10.05
CA THR A 116 -5.47 -15.46 -8.86
C THR A 116 -5.79 -14.56 -7.67
N ILE A 117 -5.58 -13.24 -7.78
CA ILE A 117 -5.66 -12.33 -6.64
C ILE A 117 -7.03 -12.39 -5.95
N SER A 118 -8.14 -12.36 -6.70
CA SER A 118 -9.50 -12.40 -6.17
C SER A 118 -9.81 -13.70 -5.40
N HIS A 119 -9.18 -14.81 -5.79
CA HIS A 119 -9.34 -16.09 -5.11
C HIS A 119 -8.46 -16.21 -3.85
N ARG A 120 -7.24 -15.65 -3.89
CA ARG A 120 -6.31 -15.70 -2.75
C ARG A 120 -6.68 -14.72 -1.64
N ARG A 121 -7.24 -13.54 -1.98
CA ARG A 121 -7.52 -12.48 -1.00
C ARG A 121 -8.42 -12.91 0.16
N PRO A 122 -9.59 -13.54 -0.05
CA PRO A 122 -10.46 -13.94 1.07
C PRO A 122 -9.73 -14.81 2.08
N TRP A 123 -8.93 -15.77 1.60
CA TRP A 123 -8.17 -16.64 2.47
C TRP A 123 -7.02 -15.90 3.18
N ILE A 124 -6.31 -15.02 2.48
CA ILE A 124 -5.26 -14.16 3.07
C ILE A 124 -5.86 -13.27 4.17
N ASP A 125 -7.06 -12.74 3.94
CA ASP A 125 -7.70 -11.81 4.85
C ASP A 125 -8.17 -12.51 6.16
N GLU A 126 -8.40 -13.83 6.11
CA GLU A 126 -8.74 -14.69 7.25
C GLU A 126 -7.51 -15.26 7.99
N ALA A 127 -6.33 -15.24 7.36
CA ALA A 127 -5.14 -15.86 7.90
C ALA A 127 -4.60 -15.13 9.15
N LYS A 128 -4.46 -15.88 10.26
CA LYS A 128 -4.03 -15.30 11.54
C LYS A 128 -2.56 -14.94 11.57
N ARG A 129 -1.69 -15.72 10.92
CA ARG A 129 -0.25 -15.50 10.87
C ARG A 129 0.26 -15.29 9.44
N ILE A 130 1.33 -14.53 9.30
CA ILE A 130 2.02 -14.33 8.01
C ILE A 130 2.64 -15.66 7.56
N ILE A 131 3.14 -16.48 8.49
CA ILE A 131 3.74 -17.78 8.15
C ILE A 131 2.72 -18.71 7.47
N ASP A 132 1.46 -18.72 7.92
CA ASP A 132 0.39 -19.48 7.27
C ASP A 132 0.21 -19.03 5.81
N ILE A 133 0.27 -17.71 5.57
CA ILE A 133 0.16 -17.12 4.23
C ILE A 133 1.32 -17.56 3.35
N VAL A 134 2.54 -17.48 3.86
CA VAL A 134 3.73 -17.87 3.12
C VAL A 134 3.78 -19.37 2.87
N GLN A 135 3.36 -20.21 3.80
CA GLN A 135 3.29 -21.66 3.60
C GLN A 135 2.30 -22.04 2.51
N LYS A 136 1.12 -21.40 2.47
CA LYS A 136 0.11 -21.66 1.44
C LYS A 136 0.46 -21.00 0.10
N TYR A 137 1.10 -19.85 0.12
CA TYR A 137 1.48 -19.07 -1.06
C TYR A 137 2.98 -18.72 -1.00
N PRO A 138 3.89 -19.68 -1.24
CA PRO A 138 5.34 -19.50 -1.07
C PRO A 138 5.94 -18.36 -1.90
N GLN A 139 5.30 -18.04 -3.03
CA GLN A 139 5.66 -16.91 -3.87
C GLN A 139 5.51 -15.54 -3.18
N LEU A 140 4.73 -15.44 -2.11
CA LEU A 140 4.65 -14.26 -1.26
C LEU A 140 5.80 -14.18 -0.23
N ASN A 141 6.79 -15.05 -0.33
CA ASN A 141 8.09 -14.97 0.36
C ASN A 141 9.19 -14.37 -0.54
N ASN A 142 8.81 -13.58 -1.55
CA ASN A 142 9.74 -12.93 -2.46
C ASN A 142 9.40 -11.43 -2.58
N TYR A 143 10.41 -10.58 -2.38
CA TYR A 143 10.26 -9.13 -2.39
C TYR A 143 9.59 -8.60 -3.67
N GLU A 144 10.03 -9.04 -4.85
CA GLU A 144 9.53 -8.52 -6.12
C GLU A 144 8.07 -8.91 -6.37
N LEU A 145 7.67 -10.08 -5.89
CA LEU A 145 6.32 -10.59 -6.03
C LEU A 145 5.36 -9.91 -5.03
N ILE A 146 5.81 -9.66 -3.80
CA ILE A 146 5.08 -8.83 -2.82
C ILE A 146 4.86 -7.43 -3.40
N LEU A 147 5.92 -6.78 -3.90
CA LEU A 147 5.82 -5.45 -4.47
C LEU A 147 4.85 -5.44 -5.67
N SER A 148 4.96 -6.42 -6.57
CA SER A 148 4.05 -6.54 -7.72
C SER A 148 2.58 -6.69 -7.30
N GLU A 149 2.28 -7.52 -6.30
CA GLU A 149 0.91 -7.69 -5.82
C GLU A 149 0.38 -6.40 -5.17
N PHE A 150 1.21 -5.70 -4.40
CA PHE A 150 0.85 -4.42 -3.82
C PHE A 150 0.51 -3.36 -4.87
N LEU A 151 1.31 -3.26 -5.93
CA LEU A 151 1.08 -2.31 -7.02
C LEU A 151 -0.27 -2.57 -7.72
N GLU A 152 -0.62 -3.84 -7.94
CA GLU A 152 -1.92 -4.24 -8.48
C GLU A 152 -3.07 -3.90 -7.52
N LEU A 153 -2.92 -4.20 -6.21
CA LEU A 153 -3.93 -3.86 -5.19
C LEU A 153 -4.19 -2.35 -5.10
N LYS A 154 -3.14 -1.54 -5.23
CA LYS A 154 -3.22 -0.08 -5.16
C LYS A 154 -3.48 0.59 -6.50
N LYS A 155 -3.46 -0.16 -7.60
CA LYS A 155 -3.61 0.35 -8.97
C LYS A 155 -2.63 1.51 -9.25
N ILE A 156 -1.37 1.35 -8.81
CA ILE A 156 -0.29 2.33 -8.96
C ILE A 156 0.91 1.69 -9.68
N THR A 157 1.67 2.48 -10.43
CA THR A 157 2.91 2.00 -11.05
C THR A 157 4.08 2.03 -10.06
N GLU A 158 5.07 1.18 -10.30
CA GLU A 158 6.30 1.15 -9.50
C GLU A 158 7.02 2.50 -9.50
N GLU A 159 7.13 3.12 -10.67
CA GLU A 159 7.75 4.44 -10.83
C GLU A 159 7.02 5.52 -10.01
N ALA A 160 5.68 5.55 -10.07
CA ALA A 160 4.91 6.53 -9.32
C ALA A 160 5.08 6.34 -7.80
N LEU A 161 5.07 5.09 -7.33
CA LEU A 161 5.32 4.77 -5.93
C LEU A 161 6.71 5.25 -5.47
N PHE A 162 7.76 4.89 -6.21
CA PHE A 162 9.12 5.27 -5.84
C PHE A 162 9.35 6.78 -5.92
N ASN A 163 8.74 7.47 -6.88
CA ASN A 163 8.80 8.93 -6.96
C ASN A 163 8.17 9.60 -5.72
N GLU A 164 7.03 9.13 -5.24
CA GLU A 164 6.41 9.67 -4.02
C GLU A 164 7.23 9.34 -2.76
N ILE A 165 7.80 8.13 -2.67
CA ILE A 165 8.69 7.76 -1.56
C ILE A 165 9.93 8.65 -1.56
N LYS A 166 10.56 8.87 -2.72
CA LYS A 166 11.72 9.74 -2.87
C LYS A 166 11.43 11.17 -2.40
N LYS A 167 10.32 11.76 -2.86
CA LYS A 167 9.88 13.10 -2.42
C LYS A 167 9.69 13.17 -0.90
N MET A 168 9.11 12.13 -0.31
CA MET A 168 8.93 12.05 1.15
C MET A 168 10.27 11.97 1.88
N ILE A 169 11.20 11.13 1.44
CA ILE A 169 12.54 11.00 2.02
C ILE A 169 13.28 12.34 1.94
N GLU A 170 13.23 13.04 0.80
CA GLU A 170 13.87 14.34 0.63
C GLU A 170 13.31 15.39 1.60
N LYS A 171 11.99 15.46 1.78
CA LYS A 171 11.36 16.36 2.77
C LYS A 171 11.82 16.05 4.19
N LEU A 172 11.84 14.78 4.57
CA LEU A 172 12.28 14.35 5.90
C LEU A 172 13.77 14.61 6.11
N THR A 173 14.60 14.37 5.10
CA THR A 173 16.05 14.65 5.16
C THR A 173 16.30 16.13 5.39
N LYS A 174 15.64 17.01 4.64
CA LYS A 174 15.73 18.47 4.84
C LYS A 174 15.26 18.91 6.22
N TYR A 175 14.20 18.30 6.74
CA TYR A 175 13.73 18.60 8.08
C TYR A 175 14.73 18.18 9.16
N TYR A 176 15.32 16.98 9.03
CA TYR A 176 16.23 16.45 10.04
C TYR A 176 17.64 17.05 9.97
N SER A 177 18.12 17.47 8.80
CA SER A 177 19.39 18.17 8.69
C SER A 177 19.39 19.48 9.49
N VAL A 178 18.25 20.18 9.50
CA VAL A 178 18.05 21.44 10.23
C VAL A 178 17.93 21.19 11.74
N ARG A 179 17.22 20.13 12.13
CA ARG A 179 16.87 19.89 13.54
C ARG A 179 17.92 19.11 14.33
N LYS A 180 18.69 18.23 13.68
CA LYS A 180 19.56 17.25 14.35
C LYS A 180 20.99 17.19 13.81
N SER A 181 21.34 18.06 12.86
CA SER A 181 22.69 18.12 12.24
C SER A 181 23.24 16.76 11.77
N ASN A 182 22.34 15.81 11.44
CA ASN A 182 22.67 14.48 10.95
C ASN A 182 22.14 14.33 9.53
N ASN A 183 23.06 14.17 8.58
CA ASN A 183 22.77 14.11 7.15
C ASN A 183 22.58 12.67 6.63
N ASN A 184 22.73 11.65 7.49
CA ASN A 184 22.61 10.28 7.03
C ASN A 184 21.15 9.90 6.79
N LYS A 185 20.84 9.55 5.53
CA LYS A 185 19.49 9.20 5.08
C LYS A 185 18.95 7.93 5.76
N ALA A 186 19.79 6.97 6.15
CA ALA A 186 19.37 5.77 6.86
C ALA A 186 18.78 6.11 8.25
N PHE A 187 19.33 7.13 8.91
CA PHE A 187 18.85 7.60 10.21
C PHE A 187 17.57 8.43 10.11
N VAL A 188 17.15 8.87 8.92
CA VAL A 188 15.86 9.55 8.72
C VAL A 188 14.70 8.64 9.16
N LEU A 189 14.78 7.35 8.87
CA LEU A 189 13.74 6.39 9.28
C LEU A 189 13.71 6.14 10.79
N GLN A 190 14.89 6.06 11.43
CA GLN A 190 14.96 5.97 12.89
C GLN A 190 14.43 7.24 13.57
N ASN A 191 14.82 8.41 13.06
CA ASN A 191 14.34 9.69 13.57
C ASN A 191 12.82 9.83 13.43
N LEU A 192 12.27 9.41 12.29
CA LEU A 192 10.82 9.36 12.08
C LEU A 192 10.13 8.44 13.10
N CYS A 193 10.70 7.27 13.36
CA CYS A 193 10.18 6.36 14.38
C CYS A 193 10.19 7.01 15.77
N VAL A 194 11.28 7.68 16.15
CA VAL A 194 11.39 8.34 17.46
C VAL A 194 10.37 9.48 17.61
N ASP A 195 10.21 10.33 16.59
CA ASP A 195 9.29 11.47 16.65
C ASP A 195 7.81 11.04 16.65
N LEU A 196 7.48 9.93 15.99
CA LEU A 196 6.11 9.43 15.86
C LEU A 196 5.79 8.26 16.79
N ALA A 197 6.76 7.78 17.58
CA ALA A 197 6.58 6.70 18.54
C ALA A 197 5.43 7.02 19.50
N ILE A 198 4.55 6.04 19.69
CA ILE A 198 3.57 6.11 20.77
C ILE A 198 4.32 5.78 22.05
N ARG A 199 4.50 6.79 22.90
CA ARG A 199 5.06 6.64 24.25
C ARG A 199 4.04 5.96 25.16
N THR A 200 3.70 4.70 24.90
CA THR A 200 3.07 3.85 25.93
C THR A 200 4.13 3.45 26.95
N ARG A 201 3.74 3.24 28.21
CA ARG A 201 4.65 3.02 29.36
C ARG A 201 5.51 1.75 29.28
N ASN A 202 5.39 0.92 28.25
CA ASN A 202 6.14 -0.33 28.12
C ASN A 202 7.38 -0.15 27.25
N LYS A 203 8.55 -0.35 27.86
CA LYS A 203 9.89 -0.07 27.32
C LYS A 203 10.40 -1.07 26.28
N ASN A 204 9.64 -2.12 25.94
CA ASN A 204 10.18 -3.29 25.24
C ASN A 204 9.59 -3.52 23.84
N THR A 205 8.85 -2.58 23.26
CA THR A 205 8.40 -2.76 21.89
C THR A 205 9.59 -2.59 20.94
N PRO A 206 9.85 -3.52 20.00
CA PRO A 206 10.93 -3.39 19.04
C PRO A 206 10.81 -2.10 18.20
N ALA A 207 11.81 -1.80 17.37
CA ALA A 207 11.71 -0.71 16.39
C ALA A 207 11.15 -1.23 15.06
N LEU A 208 10.35 -0.41 14.37
CA LEU A 208 9.85 -0.72 13.02
C LEU A 208 10.99 -0.80 12.00
N PHE A 209 11.98 0.09 12.14
CA PHE A 209 13.22 0.07 11.37
C PHE A 209 14.38 -0.07 12.34
N ILE A 210 15.14 -1.16 12.19
CA ILE A 210 16.36 -1.42 12.95
C ILE A 210 17.53 -1.15 12.00
N VAL A 211 18.48 -0.28 12.38
CA VAL A 211 19.69 -0.01 11.61
C VAL A 211 20.88 -0.52 12.42
N GLN A 212 21.71 -1.36 11.82
CA GLN A 212 22.88 -2.00 12.43
C GLN A 212 24.12 -1.75 11.57
N GLU A 213 25.27 -1.53 12.21
CA GLU A 213 26.53 -1.45 11.47
C GLU A 213 27.04 -2.85 11.11
N VAL A 214 27.65 -2.99 9.92
CA VAL A 214 28.05 -4.27 9.30
C VAL A 214 29.14 -5.04 10.08
N MET A 215 29.64 -4.52 11.20
CA MET A 215 30.64 -5.16 12.06
C MET A 215 30.13 -6.37 12.89
N GLY A 216 28.90 -6.86 12.67
CA GLY A 216 28.26 -7.85 13.54
C GLY A 216 27.60 -9.03 12.81
N ASP A 217 27.40 -10.11 13.57
CA ASP A 217 26.74 -11.34 13.13
C ASP A 217 25.26 -11.10 12.76
N THR A 218 24.80 -11.69 11.65
CA THR A 218 23.40 -11.60 11.19
C THR A 218 22.43 -12.43 12.04
N ASN A 219 22.94 -13.09 13.08
CA ASN A 219 22.22 -13.99 13.98
C ASN A 219 21.16 -13.31 14.87
N ASN A 220 21.11 -11.97 14.94
CA ASN A 220 20.11 -11.22 15.73
C ASN A 220 18.77 -10.99 15.01
N LEU A 221 18.49 -11.74 13.94
CA LEU A 221 17.21 -11.67 13.24
C LEU A 221 16.11 -12.52 13.89
N THR A 222 16.38 -13.15 15.04
CA THR A 222 15.37 -13.86 15.82
C THR A 222 14.25 -12.91 16.24
N ILE A 223 13.04 -13.23 15.78
CA ILE A 223 11.82 -12.48 16.05
C ILE A 223 10.91 -13.40 16.89
N ASN A 224 10.08 -12.84 17.78
CA ASN A 224 9.04 -13.65 18.42
C ASN A 224 7.84 -13.84 17.48
N GLU A 225 7.05 -14.90 17.64
CA GLU A 225 5.93 -15.20 16.72
C GLU A 225 4.90 -14.06 16.60
N ASP A 226 4.74 -13.25 17.65
CA ASP A 226 3.77 -12.13 17.72
C ASP A 226 4.38 -10.76 17.44
N ASP A 227 5.67 -10.69 17.12
CA ASP A 227 6.32 -9.42 16.81
C ASP A 227 5.80 -8.87 15.49
N ALA A 228 5.56 -7.56 15.49
CA ALA A 228 5.21 -6.83 14.30
C ALA A 228 6.29 -6.93 13.21
N LEU A 229 5.84 -7.05 11.95
CA LEU A 229 6.66 -6.93 10.75
C LEU A 229 7.53 -5.67 10.82
N ARG A 230 8.83 -5.85 10.62
CA ARG A 230 9.85 -4.80 10.67
C ARG A 230 10.88 -4.96 9.56
N VAL A 231 11.69 -3.91 9.38
CA VAL A 231 12.87 -3.97 8.51
C VAL A 231 14.13 -3.92 9.35
N VAL A 232 15.07 -4.80 9.05
CA VAL A 232 16.44 -4.73 9.57
C VAL A 232 17.36 -4.30 8.43
N ILE A 233 18.08 -3.20 8.65
CA ILE A 233 18.94 -2.53 7.68
C ILE A 233 20.38 -2.61 8.23
N TYR A 234 21.28 -3.16 7.43
CA TYR A 234 22.71 -3.18 7.72
C TYR A 234 23.39 -2.07 6.93
N THR A 235 24.25 -1.30 7.58
CA THR A 235 24.98 -0.19 6.99
C THR A 235 26.48 -0.30 7.19
N ASN A 236 27.27 0.05 6.17
CA ASN A 236 28.71 0.22 6.27
C ASN A 236 29.06 1.67 5.97
N ASP A 237 29.69 2.37 6.91
CA ASP A 237 30.13 3.77 6.72
C ASP A 237 29.08 4.67 6.05
N GLN A 238 27.81 4.54 6.49
CA GLN A 238 26.60 5.26 6.04
C GLN A 238 25.86 4.67 4.83
N ASP A 239 26.46 3.74 4.08
CA ASP A 239 25.80 3.10 2.95
C ASP A 239 24.99 1.87 3.37
N ILE A 240 23.79 1.71 2.82
CA ILE A 240 22.95 0.54 3.05
C ILE A 240 23.51 -0.63 2.24
N THR A 241 24.02 -1.65 2.93
CA THR A 241 24.62 -2.82 2.30
C THR A 241 23.61 -3.93 2.11
N ILE A 242 22.83 -4.24 3.15
CA ILE A 242 21.88 -5.35 3.18
C ILE A 242 20.63 -4.89 3.93
N ALA A 243 19.44 -5.32 3.48
CA ALA A 243 18.23 -5.14 4.24
C ALA A 243 17.32 -6.36 4.13
N TYR A 244 16.60 -6.65 5.22
CA TYR A 244 15.65 -7.75 5.31
C TYR A 244 14.30 -7.25 5.81
N LEU A 245 13.22 -7.72 5.17
CA LEU A 245 11.90 -7.75 5.75
C LEU A 245 11.82 -8.98 6.67
N VAL A 246 11.35 -8.79 7.90
CA VAL A 246 11.35 -9.87 8.87
C VAL A 246 10.00 -9.91 9.60
N ALA A 247 9.43 -11.12 9.70
CA ALA A 247 8.11 -11.39 10.28
C ALA A 247 8.06 -12.79 10.91
N ASP A 248 7.10 -13.02 11.80
CA ASP A 248 6.69 -14.32 12.36
C ASP A 248 7.86 -15.28 12.67
N ALA A 249 8.85 -14.84 13.46
CA ALA A 249 10.06 -15.59 13.87
C ALA A 249 10.99 -16.12 12.76
N GLU A 250 10.44 -16.61 11.66
CA GLU A 250 11.08 -17.44 10.65
C GLU A 250 11.10 -16.76 9.26
N ILE A 251 10.22 -15.80 9.01
CA ILE A 251 10.15 -15.14 7.71
C ILE A 251 11.25 -14.09 7.62
N LYS A 252 12.18 -14.31 6.70
CA LYS A 252 13.26 -13.38 6.35
C LYS A 252 13.36 -13.23 4.84
N ILE A 253 12.95 -12.07 4.33
CA ILE A 253 12.99 -11.76 2.90
C ILE A 253 14.07 -10.72 2.65
N GLN A 254 15.10 -11.08 1.88
CA GLN A 254 16.13 -10.14 1.48
C GLN A 254 15.58 -9.13 0.47
N ILE A 255 15.87 -7.86 0.68
CA ILE A 255 15.56 -6.79 -0.27
C ILE A 255 16.71 -6.70 -1.29
N PRO A 256 16.47 -6.96 -2.59
CA PRO A 256 17.53 -6.96 -3.60
C PRO A 256 18.00 -5.54 -3.91
N GLN A 257 19.31 -5.32 -3.83
CA GLN A 257 19.97 -4.01 -4.02
C GLN A 257 19.26 -2.92 -3.18
N PRO A 258 19.38 -2.99 -1.84
CA PRO A 258 18.55 -2.21 -0.94
C PRO A 258 18.83 -0.72 -1.06
N THR A 259 17.78 0.04 -1.36
CA THR A 259 17.74 1.50 -1.21
C THR A 259 16.66 1.87 -0.21
N LEU A 260 16.63 3.11 0.28
CA LEU A 260 15.58 3.55 1.19
C LEU A 260 14.19 3.46 0.56
N GLU A 261 14.08 3.75 -0.73
CA GLU A 261 12.84 3.64 -1.50
C GLU A 261 12.34 2.20 -1.50
N LYS A 262 13.22 1.24 -1.82
CA LYS A 262 12.89 -0.19 -1.80
C LYS A 262 12.57 -0.71 -0.40
N ILE A 263 13.27 -0.22 0.62
CA ILE A 263 13.01 -0.56 2.03
C ILE A 263 11.61 -0.12 2.45
N ILE A 264 11.25 1.14 2.20
CA ILE A 264 9.95 1.69 2.57
C ILE A 264 8.85 1.00 1.74
N ALA A 265 9.05 0.84 0.43
CA ALA A 265 8.10 0.16 -0.45
C ALA A 265 7.88 -1.29 -0.02
N GLY A 266 8.95 -2.04 0.27
CA GLY A 266 8.87 -3.43 0.73
C GLY A 266 8.11 -3.58 2.03
N LEU A 267 8.42 -2.75 3.03
CA LEU A 267 7.71 -2.76 4.31
C LEU A 267 6.23 -2.47 4.09
N PHE A 268 5.93 -1.41 3.35
CA PHE A 268 4.57 -0.97 3.14
C PHE A 268 3.77 -2.00 2.33
N ALA A 269 4.34 -2.50 1.23
CA ALA A 269 3.74 -3.55 0.39
C ALA A 269 3.38 -4.79 1.22
N SER A 270 4.30 -5.24 2.08
CA SER A 270 4.12 -6.42 2.92
C SER A 270 2.93 -6.28 3.88
N TYR A 271 2.73 -5.12 4.51
CA TYR A 271 1.56 -4.88 5.37
C TYR A 271 0.23 -5.02 4.60
N TYR A 272 0.17 -4.60 3.34
CA TYR A 272 -1.05 -4.72 2.52
C TYR A 272 -1.24 -6.12 1.95
N VAL A 273 -0.18 -6.70 1.40
CA VAL A 273 -0.21 -8.02 0.76
C VAL A 273 -0.55 -9.09 1.79
N TRP A 274 0.00 -9.04 3.00
CA TRP A 274 -0.33 -10.00 4.05
C TRP A 274 -1.53 -9.60 4.92
N ASN A 275 -2.27 -8.56 4.51
CA ASN A 275 -3.43 -8.00 5.21
C ASN A 275 -3.22 -7.75 6.71
N ARG A 276 -2.08 -7.15 7.06
CA ARG A 276 -1.75 -6.92 8.46
C ARG A 276 -2.24 -5.55 8.89
N THR A 277 -3.00 -5.53 9.99
CA THR A 277 -3.34 -4.28 10.66
C THR A 277 -2.06 -3.61 11.16
N PHE A 278 -2.02 -2.28 11.08
CA PHE A 278 -0.88 -1.53 11.59
C PHE A 278 -0.80 -1.72 13.12
N PRO A 279 0.32 -2.21 13.65
CA PRO A 279 0.49 -2.45 15.08
C PRO A 279 0.37 -1.14 15.85
N ALA A 280 -0.25 -1.20 17.04
CA ALA A 280 -0.47 -0.01 17.86
C ALA A 280 0.82 0.79 18.13
N ALA A 281 1.97 0.12 18.26
CA ALA A 281 3.25 0.76 18.50
C ALA A 281 3.76 1.62 17.33
N TYR A 282 3.41 1.25 16.09
CA TYR A 282 3.92 1.88 14.87
C TYR A 282 2.83 2.54 14.02
N VAL A 283 1.58 2.51 14.49
CA VAL A 283 0.42 3.00 13.76
C VAL A 283 0.59 4.45 13.30
N ASN A 284 1.27 5.29 14.09
CA ASN A 284 1.55 6.68 13.72
C ASN A 284 2.54 6.79 12.55
N VAL A 285 3.62 6.01 12.56
CA VAL A 285 4.62 5.98 11.49
C VAL A 285 3.98 5.47 10.20
N LEU A 286 3.27 4.34 10.28
CA LEU A 286 2.65 3.73 9.12
C LEU A 286 1.50 4.59 8.55
N ASN A 287 0.71 5.26 9.40
CA ASN A 287 -0.29 6.23 8.94
C ASN A 287 0.33 7.48 8.32
N PHE A 288 1.46 7.96 8.86
CA PHE A 288 2.20 9.07 8.26
C PHE A 288 2.69 8.69 6.85
N LEU A 289 3.28 7.50 6.69
CA LEU A 289 3.68 6.98 5.37
C LEU A 289 2.47 6.91 4.43
N ASN A 290 1.33 6.37 4.90
CA ASN A 290 0.12 6.27 4.08
C ASN A 290 -0.39 7.64 3.61
N TYR A 291 -0.35 8.64 4.49
CA TYR A 291 -0.68 10.03 4.17
C TYR A 291 0.28 10.64 3.15
N GLU A 292 1.60 10.48 3.34
CA GLU A 292 2.58 11.08 2.43
C GLU A 292 2.53 10.44 1.04
N LEU A 293 2.40 9.12 0.95
CA LEU A 293 2.47 8.39 -0.32
C LEU A 293 1.17 8.45 -1.13
N PHE A 294 0.02 8.41 -0.47
CA PHE A 294 -1.28 8.25 -1.16
C PHE A 294 -2.25 9.39 -0.86
N LYS A 295 -1.85 10.37 -0.06
CA LYS A 295 -2.72 11.49 0.39
C LYS A 295 -4.00 11.01 1.07
N PHE A 296 -3.98 9.81 1.68
CA PHE A 296 -5.11 9.34 2.47
C PHE A 296 -5.35 10.28 3.66
N PRO A 297 -6.60 10.68 3.92
CA PRO A 297 -6.90 11.59 5.00
C PRO A 297 -6.51 10.98 6.35
N LEU A 298 -5.75 11.73 7.14
CA LEU A 298 -5.42 11.33 8.50
C LEU A 298 -6.68 11.36 9.38
N PRO A 299 -6.89 10.36 10.24
CA PRO A 299 -8.03 10.36 11.15
C PRO A 299 -7.98 11.59 12.08
N ASN A 300 -9.15 12.04 12.54
CA ASN A 300 -9.24 13.21 13.41
C ASN A 300 -8.42 13.06 14.70
N THR A 301 -8.30 11.82 15.18
CA THR A 301 -7.55 11.43 16.37
C THR A 301 -6.02 11.39 16.18
N ALA A 302 -5.50 11.53 14.95
CA ALA A 302 -4.06 11.51 14.66
C ALA A 302 -3.35 12.83 15.03
N THR A 303 -3.53 13.30 16.26
CA THR A 303 -3.01 14.60 16.73
C THR A 303 -1.48 14.65 16.69
N THR A 304 -0.79 13.57 17.07
CA THR A 304 0.68 13.46 17.00
C THR A 304 1.18 13.65 15.57
N ILE A 305 0.59 12.93 14.61
CA ILE A 305 0.99 13.01 13.19
C ILE A 305 0.73 14.42 12.65
N LYS A 306 -0.44 15.00 12.95
CA LYS A 306 -0.79 16.37 12.52
C LYS A 306 0.16 17.42 13.10
N LYS A 307 0.54 17.30 14.38
CA LYS A 307 1.52 18.18 15.03
C LYS A 307 2.89 18.05 14.39
N PHE A 308 3.33 16.82 14.11
CA PHE A 308 4.58 16.55 13.42
C PHE A 308 4.62 17.19 12.02
N ILE A 309 3.59 16.96 11.21
CA ILE A 309 3.48 17.55 9.86
C ILE A 309 3.55 19.07 9.91
N ARG A 310 2.78 19.71 10.80
CA ARG A 310 2.81 21.17 10.97
C ARG A 310 4.20 21.68 11.36
N SER A 311 4.86 21.02 12.32
CA SER A 311 6.22 21.39 12.74
C SER A 311 7.22 21.26 11.59
N ARG A 312 7.15 20.16 10.84
CA ARG A 312 7.99 19.92 9.67
C ARG A 312 7.81 21.00 8.62
N ASP A 313 6.56 21.24 8.22
CA ASP A 313 6.25 22.17 7.14
C ASP A 313 6.61 23.62 7.52
N ASN A 314 6.42 24.00 8.79
CA ASN A 314 6.87 25.31 9.29
C ASN A 314 8.39 25.49 9.16
N ILE A 315 9.18 24.48 9.57
CA ILE A 315 10.65 24.54 9.47
C ILE A 315 11.10 24.60 8.00
N LEU A 316 10.48 23.80 7.13
CA LEU A 316 10.81 23.81 5.71
C LEU A 316 10.46 25.16 5.04
N ASN A 317 9.37 25.80 5.45
CA ASN A 317 8.97 27.10 4.93
C ASN A 317 9.89 28.23 5.40
N LEU A 318 10.35 28.21 6.66
CA LEU A 318 11.27 29.21 7.20
C LEU A 318 12.62 29.20 6.46
N ASN A 319 13.20 28.02 6.24
CA ASN A 319 14.46 27.90 5.51
C ASN A 319 14.36 28.36 4.05
N ASN A 320 13.21 28.18 3.41
CA ASN A 320 13.01 28.69 2.05
C ASN A 320 12.97 30.23 2.04
N ALA A 321 12.40 30.87 3.06
CA ALA A 321 12.35 32.33 3.18
C ALA A 321 13.75 32.92 3.49
N ASP A 322 14.54 32.28 4.33
CA ASP A 322 15.89 32.73 4.67
C ASP A 322 16.86 32.54 3.48
N ASN A 323 16.72 31.46 2.71
CA ASN A 323 17.49 31.28 1.47
C ASN A 323 17.14 32.32 0.41
N LEU A 324 15.87 32.75 0.31
CA LEU A 324 15.48 33.82 -0.60
C LEU A 324 16.05 35.18 -0.14
N ARG A 325 16.15 35.43 1.16
CA ARG A 325 16.76 36.67 1.70
C ARG A 325 18.27 36.76 1.52
N ASN A 326 18.97 35.63 1.42
CA ASN A 326 20.42 35.60 1.17
C ASN A 326 20.78 35.67 -0.33
N ILE A 327 19.79 35.68 -1.23
CA ILE A 327 19.98 35.81 -2.69
C ILE A 327 19.77 37.26 -3.16
N TYR A 328 19.17 38.12 -2.32
CA TYR A 328 19.07 39.57 -2.52
C TYR A 328 20.05 40.29 -1.59
#